data_AF-A0A1H7QBZ3-F1
#
_entry.id   AF-A0A1H7QBZ3-F1
#
_cell.length_a   1.000
_cell.length_b   1.000
_cell.length_c   1.000
_cell.angle_alpha   90.00
_cell.angle_beta   90.00
_cell.angle_gamma   90.00
#
_symmetry.space_group_name_H-M   'P 1'
#
loop_
_entity.id
_entity.type
_entity.pdbx_description
1 polymer ?
#
loop_
_entity_poly.entity_id
_entity_poly.type
_entity_poly.pdbx_seq_one_letter_code
_entity_poly.pdbx_strand_id
1 'polypeptide(L)'
;MAAEEQRGLSYQTLNLIAGLLAMLGFLALWPVSPIALLPEPIAEAIHAGRWVLLIGGVFAQVWLLSVRVRHNRRSWLQAQADAAAAPGAVRDAAAQSGVKGLKVDWSPLNSGGANFQTQQLSACAEQGWVVAPTWRFVLLCSLFGAIGGPLGLGIAFAELDKGAKALIPLLMGLMFIGISWALVRFAAPRKCFDRRVGWYWQGREGLTDQQRHALQERGKAAPLHEIRAVQVLAELVTDSEAPSYNSYELNLVLQSGQRLNVMDHGKRDVLVADAERLARWFDVPLLMR
;
A
#
# COMPACT_ATOMS: atom_id res chain seq x y z
N MET A 1 -4.69 35.81 -15.16
CA MET A 1 -3.65 35.04 -15.87
C MET A 1 -4.18 33.66 -16.19
N ALA A 2 -5.20 33.60 -17.05
CA ALA A 2 -5.81 32.36 -17.52
C ALA A 2 -5.61 32.34 -19.04
N ALA A 3 -4.42 31.95 -19.50
CA ALA A 3 -4.09 31.76 -20.91
C ALA A 3 -2.67 31.20 -21.07
N GLU A 4 -2.37 30.04 -20.48
CA GLU A 4 -1.27 29.19 -20.93
C GLU A 4 -1.47 27.77 -20.39
N GLU A 5 -2.60 27.18 -20.77
CA GLU A 5 -2.82 25.74 -20.59
C GLU A 5 -1.85 25.02 -21.52
N GLN A 6 -0.64 24.79 -21.02
CA GLN A 6 0.43 24.07 -21.70
C GLN A 6 -0.14 22.73 -22.20
N ARG A 7 -0.11 22.54 -23.51
CA ARG A 7 -0.40 21.27 -24.21
C ARG A 7 0.68 20.21 -23.92
N GLY A 8 0.99 19.98 -22.65
CA GLY A 8 1.81 18.86 -22.20
C GLY A 8 0.98 17.58 -22.20
N LEU A 9 1.59 16.46 -22.59
CA LEU A 9 1.01 15.15 -22.32
C LEU A 9 0.82 15.00 -20.81
N SER A 10 -0.37 14.57 -20.37
CA SER A 10 -0.61 14.31 -18.94
C SER A 10 0.37 13.25 -18.42
N TYR A 11 0.70 13.28 -17.12
CA TYR A 11 1.58 12.29 -16.51
C TYR A 11 1.06 10.86 -16.76
N GLN A 12 -0.25 10.66 -16.67
CA GLN A 12 -0.89 9.37 -16.99
C GLN A 12 -0.54 8.91 -18.41
N THR A 13 -0.59 9.82 -19.38
CA THR A 13 -0.25 9.52 -20.78
C THR A 13 1.24 9.20 -20.92
N LEU A 14 2.12 9.98 -20.28
CA LEU A 14 3.56 9.72 -20.29
C LEU A 14 3.92 8.38 -19.63
N ASN A 15 3.26 8.04 -18.51
CA ASN A 15 3.46 6.79 -17.81
C ASN A 15 2.96 5.59 -18.62
N LEU A 16 1.82 5.74 -19.31
CA LEU A 16 1.30 4.73 -20.24
C LEU A 16 2.28 4.51 -21.40
N ILE A 17 2.75 5.59 -22.04
CA ILE A 17 3.73 5.51 -23.13
C ILE A 17 5.02 4.82 -22.65
N ALA A 18 5.56 5.24 -21.50
CA ALA A 18 6.76 4.63 -20.93
C ALA A 18 6.57 3.12 -20.65
N GLY A 19 5.40 2.73 -20.13
CA GLY A 19 5.05 1.33 -19.91
C GLY A 19 4.91 0.52 -21.20
N LEU A 20 4.26 1.08 -22.22
CA LEU A 20 4.14 0.44 -23.53
C LEU A 20 5.50 0.28 -24.20
N LEU A 21 6.39 1.27 -24.13
CA LEU A 21 7.75 1.17 -24.67
C LEU A 21 8.56 0.07 -23.95
N ALA A 22 8.49 0.02 -22.62
CA ALA A 22 9.14 -1.02 -21.84
C ALA A 22 8.59 -2.41 -22.19
N MET A 23 7.27 -2.54 -22.32
CA MET A 23 6.60 -3.78 -22.68
C MET A 23 6.95 -4.24 -24.10
N LEU A 24 6.96 -3.35 -25.08
CA LEU A 24 7.35 -3.66 -26.46
C LEU A 24 8.81 -4.08 -26.54
N GLY A 25 9.71 -3.33 -25.89
CA GLY A 25 11.12 -3.70 -25.80
C GLY A 25 11.34 -5.05 -25.13
N PHE A 26 10.57 -5.34 -24.06
CA PHE A 26 10.58 -6.62 -23.37
C PHE A 26 10.10 -7.76 -24.29
N LEU A 27 8.91 -7.64 -24.89
CA LEU A 27 8.38 -8.66 -25.81
C LEU A 27 9.35 -8.94 -26.96
N ALA A 28 10.05 -7.91 -27.46
CA ALA A 28 11.01 -8.00 -28.56
C ALA A 28 12.34 -8.70 -28.22
N LEU A 29 12.59 -9.02 -26.95
CA LEU A 29 13.73 -9.84 -26.55
C LEU A 29 13.57 -11.31 -26.98
N TRP A 30 12.35 -11.75 -27.28
CA TRP A 30 12.07 -13.14 -27.62
C TRP A 30 11.98 -13.38 -29.13
N PRO A 31 12.58 -14.48 -29.65
CA PRO A 31 12.48 -14.84 -31.06
C PRO A 31 11.06 -15.20 -31.49
N VAL A 32 10.27 -15.78 -30.57
CA VAL A 32 8.89 -16.21 -30.80
C VAL A 32 7.95 -15.26 -30.07
N SER A 33 8.08 -13.97 -30.34
CA SER A 33 7.29 -12.94 -29.68
C SER A 33 5.99 -12.66 -30.44
N PRO A 34 4.92 -12.19 -29.76
CA PRO A 34 3.71 -11.71 -30.42
C PRO A 34 3.98 -10.58 -31.43
N ILE A 35 5.14 -9.94 -31.37
CA ILE A 35 5.58 -8.90 -32.32
C ILE A 35 5.74 -9.48 -33.73
N ALA A 36 6.00 -10.79 -33.86
CA ALA A 36 6.02 -11.48 -35.14
C ALA A 36 4.65 -11.52 -35.85
N LEU A 37 3.55 -11.18 -35.15
CA LEU A 37 2.22 -11.01 -35.75
C LEU A 37 2.02 -9.62 -36.38
N LEU A 38 2.94 -8.67 -36.15
CA LEU A 38 2.89 -7.34 -36.76
C LEU A 38 3.45 -7.39 -38.19
N PRO A 39 3.10 -6.42 -39.06
CA PRO A 39 3.73 -6.28 -40.36
C PRO A 39 5.26 -6.28 -40.28
N GLU A 40 5.92 -6.99 -41.18
CA GLU A 40 7.37 -7.19 -41.22
C GLU A 40 8.20 -5.92 -40.93
N PRO A 41 7.98 -4.76 -41.60
CA PRO A 41 8.80 -3.58 -41.36
C PRO A 41 8.67 -3.02 -39.93
N ILE A 42 7.51 -3.22 -39.29
CA ILE A 42 7.27 -2.78 -37.90
C ILE A 42 7.94 -3.76 -36.93
N ALA A 43 7.81 -5.06 -37.17
CA ALA A 43 8.42 -6.09 -36.34
C ALA A 43 9.96 -5.98 -36.36
N GLU A 44 10.56 -5.79 -37.53
CA GLU A 44 12.00 -5.58 -37.68
C GLU A 44 12.48 -4.33 -36.94
N ALA A 45 11.77 -3.20 -37.10
CA ALA A 45 12.11 -1.96 -36.41
C ALA A 45 12.07 -2.11 -34.88
N ILE A 46 11.05 -2.80 -34.36
CA ILE A 46 10.93 -3.06 -32.91
C ILE A 46 12.04 -4.01 -32.42
N HIS A 47 12.36 -5.08 -33.18
CA HIS A 47 13.46 -5.98 -32.81
C HIS A 47 14.82 -5.30 -32.88
N ALA A 48 15.06 -4.43 -33.85
CA ALA A 48 16.28 -3.63 -33.95
C ALA A 48 16.39 -2.62 -32.78
N GLY A 49 15.28 -2.01 -32.39
CA GLY A 49 15.20 -1.02 -31.30
C GLY A 49 14.98 -1.58 -29.89
N ARG A 50 14.86 -2.90 -29.71
CA ARG A 50 14.36 -3.53 -28.47
C ARG A 50 15.04 -3.08 -27.18
N TRP A 51 16.37 -2.89 -27.20
CA TRP A 51 17.11 -2.43 -26.03
C TRP A 51 16.86 -0.95 -25.73
N VAL A 52 16.75 -0.11 -26.75
CA VAL A 52 16.42 1.32 -26.61
C VAL A 52 15.00 1.47 -26.06
N LEU A 53 14.05 0.69 -26.57
CA LEU A 53 12.66 0.67 -26.11
C LEU A 53 12.56 0.20 -24.65
N LEU A 54 13.23 -0.89 -24.30
CA LEU A 54 13.21 -1.45 -22.95
C LEU A 54 13.88 -0.52 -21.94
N ILE A 55 15.13 -0.13 -22.19
CA ILE A 55 15.91 0.73 -21.28
C ILE A 55 15.27 2.11 -21.19
N GLY A 56 14.87 2.69 -22.32
CA GLY A 56 14.21 3.99 -22.37
C GLY A 56 12.87 3.99 -21.65
N GLY A 57 12.04 2.96 -21.87
CA GLY A 57 10.76 2.81 -21.17
C GLY A 57 10.91 2.65 -19.66
N VAL A 58 11.82 1.77 -19.21
CA VAL A 58 12.12 1.58 -17.79
C VAL A 58 12.69 2.85 -17.15
N PHE A 59 13.64 3.51 -17.81
CA PHE A 59 14.20 4.76 -17.32
C PHE A 59 13.14 5.85 -17.20
N ALA A 60 12.26 5.99 -18.22
CA ALA A 60 11.15 6.93 -18.18
C ALA A 60 10.19 6.63 -17.02
N GLN A 61 9.88 5.35 -16.75
CA GLN A 61 9.05 4.96 -15.59
C GLN A 61 9.71 5.31 -14.26
N VAL A 62 11.00 5.03 -14.09
CA VAL A 62 11.76 5.38 -12.88
C VAL A 62 11.82 6.91 -12.70
N TRP A 63 12.05 7.65 -13.78
CA TRP A 63 12.07 9.10 -13.76
C TRP A 63 10.70 9.68 -13.39
N LEU A 64 9.61 9.23 -14.03
CA LEU A 64 8.24 9.63 -13.72
C LEU A 64 7.86 9.28 -12.28
N LEU A 65 8.27 8.11 -11.77
CA LEU A 65 8.09 7.76 -10.36
C LEU A 65 8.85 8.73 -9.45
N SER A 66 10.08 9.10 -9.79
CA SER A 66 10.88 10.06 -9.01
C SER A 66 10.27 11.46 -9.00
N VAL A 67 9.64 11.88 -10.10
CA VAL A 67 8.92 13.15 -10.22
C VAL A 67 7.67 13.10 -9.34
N ARG A 68 6.90 12.01 -9.40
CA ARG A 68 5.73 11.78 -8.56
C ARG A 68 6.06 11.79 -7.07
N VAL A 69 7.10 11.07 -6.65
CA VAL A 69 7.55 11.06 -5.25
C VAL A 69 7.95 12.46 -4.79
N ARG A 70 8.64 13.24 -5.64
CA ARG A 70 9.00 14.63 -5.32
C ARG A 70 7.77 15.54 -5.23
N HIS A 71 6.80 15.37 -6.13
CA HIS A 71 5.55 16.14 -6.11
C HIS A 71 4.72 15.82 -4.87
N ASN A 72 4.48 14.53 -4.59
CA ASN A 72 3.74 14.08 -3.41
C ASN A 72 4.40 14.53 -2.11
N ARG A 73 5.74 14.53 -2.05
CA ARG A 73 6.47 15.04 -0.88
C ARG A 73 6.25 16.55 -0.69
N ARG A 74 6.22 17.32 -1.78
CA ARG A 74 5.96 18.77 -1.73
C ARG A 74 4.52 19.07 -1.34
N SER A 75 3.54 18.39 -1.94
CA SER A 75 2.13 18.56 -1.56
C SER A 75 1.89 18.15 -0.11
N TRP A 76 2.54 17.09 0.38
CA TRP A 76 2.48 16.69 1.78
C TRP A 76 3.09 17.73 2.74
N LEU A 77 4.26 18.28 2.41
CA LEU A 77 4.87 19.36 3.21
C LEU A 77 3.99 20.62 3.23
N GLN A 78 3.38 20.96 2.08
CA GLN A 78 2.46 22.08 1.95
C GLN A 78 1.20 21.85 2.80
N ALA A 79 0.58 20.67 2.70
CA ALA A 79 -0.59 20.31 3.50
C ALA A 79 -0.32 20.31 5.00
N GLN A 80 0.87 19.87 5.44
CA GLN A 80 1.29 20.00 6.84
C GLN A 80 1.49 21.46 7.27
N ALA A 81 2.13 22.28 6.42
CA ALA A 81 2.33 23.70 6.69
C ALA A 81 0.99 24.45 6.76
N ASP A 82 0.07 24.16 5.84
CA ASP A 82 -1.28 24.75 5.78
C ASP A 82 -2.13 24.30 6.98
N ALA A 83 -2.06 23.03 7.37
CA ALA A 83 -2.71 22.52 8.58
C ALA A 83 -2.14 23.13 9.87
N ALA A 84 -0.84 23.44 9.90
CA ALA A 84 -0.20 24.13 11.02
C ALA A 84 -0.50 25.65 11.04
N ALA A 85 -0.77 26.25 9.87
CA ALA A 85 -1.05 27.68 9.72
C ALA A 85 -2.54 28.05 9.77
N ALA A 86 -3.45 27.08 9.60
CA ALA A 86 -4.89 27.32 9.62
C ALA A 86 -5.37 27.75 11.03
N PRO A 87 -5.91 28.98 11.20
CA PRO A 87 -6.53 29.38 12.45
C PRO A 87 -7.76 28.50 12.71
N GLY A 88 -7.85 27.94 13.93
CA GLY A 88 -8.82 26.91 14.29
C GLY A 88 -10.28 27.24 13.95
N ALA A 89 -10.76 26.70 12.85
CA ALA A 89 -12.16 26.56 12.47
C ALA A 89 -12.19 25.37 11.48
N VAL A 90 -12.75 24.21 11.81
CA VAL A 90 -14.18 23.97 12.02
C VAL A 90 -14.40 23.09 13.25
N ARG A 91 -15.07 23.66 14.25
CA ARG A 91 -15.77 22.92 15.30
C ARG A 91 -17.13 22.51 14.74
N ASP A 92 -17.24 21.27 14.27
CA ASP A 92 -18.54 20.64 14.15
C ASP A 92 -18.91 20.10 15.54
N ALA A 93 -19.91 20.76 16.12
CA ALA A 93 -20.41 20.59 17.48
C ALA A 93 -21.13 19.25 17.73
N ALA A 94 -20.79 18.19 17.00
CA ALA A 94 -21.36 16.84 17.16
C ALA A 94 -20.36 15.78 17.64
N ALA A 95 -19.04 16.07 17.68
CA ALA A 95 -18.01 15.07 18.03
C ALA A 95 -17.55 15.09 19.51
N GLN A 96 -18.19 15.89 20.39
CA GLN A 96 -17.79 16.04 21.80
C GLN A 96 -18.56 15.14 22.78
N SER A 97 -19.03 13.98 22.35
CA SER A 97 -19.53 12.95 23.26
C SER A 97 -18.72 11.66 23.11
N GLY A 98 -17.63 11.53 23.87
CA GLY A 98 -16.92 10.26 23.95
C GLY A 98 -15.66 10.35 24.80
N VAL A 99 -15.79 9.96 26.07
CA VAL A 99 -14.77 9.97 27.16
C VAL A 99 -14.48 11.36 27.75
N LYS A 100 -15.11 11.67 28.90
CA LYS A 100 -14.79 12.87 29.70
C LYS A 100 -13.29 12.89 30.04
N GLY A 101 -12.60 13.97 29.71
CA GLY A 101 -11.20 14.22 30.10
C GLY A 101 -10.13 13.71 29.14
N LEU A 102 -10.48 13.07 28.00
CA LEU A 102 -9.51 12.61 27.02
C LEU A 102 -9.32 13.66 25.90
N LYS A 103 -8.13 14.25 25.78
CA LYS A 103 -7.78 15.14 24.66
C LYS A 103 -7.32 14.27 23.49
N VAL A 104 -8.18 14.09 22.49
CA VAL A 104 -7.91 13.26 21.31
C VAL A 104 -7.66 14.14 20.09
N ASP A 105 -6.61 13.82 19.36
CA ASP A 105 -6.31 14.43 18.07
C ASP A 105 -7.15 13.78 16.94
N TRP A 106 -7.53 14.59 15.96
CA TRP A 106 -8.41 14.21 14.85
C TRP A 106 -7.71 14.30 13.48
N SER A 107 -6.40 14.57 13.45
CA SER A 107 -5.60 14.49 12.23
C SER A 107 -5.27 13.03 11.87
N PRO A 108 -5.21 12.62 10.60
CA PRO A 108 -4.75 11.27 10.23
C PRO A 108 -3.31 11.00 10.73
N LEU A 109 -3.01 9.80 11.24
CA LEU A 109 -1.64 9.43 11.63
C LEU A 109 -0.82 8.98 10.40
N ASN A 110 -1.46 8.23 9.50
CA ASN A 110 -0.85 7.75 8.28
C ASN A 110 -1.61 8.31 7.08
N SER A 111 -0.97 9.19 6.30
CA SER A 111 -1.54 9.71 5.07
C SER A 111 -1.37 8.73 3.91
N GLY A 112 -2.37 8.61 3.04
CA GLY A 112 -2.26 7.90 1.77
C GLY A 112 -2.64 6.42 1.82
N GLY A 113 -3.70 6.10 2.56
CA GLY A 113 -4.28 4.75 2.57
C GLY A 113 -4.69 4.27 1.18
N ALA A 114 -4.69 2.96 0.96
CA ALA A 114 -5.03 2.39 -0.35
C ALA A 114 -6.52 2.52 -0.69
N ASN A 115 -6.84 2.75 -1.96
CA ASN A 115 -8.22 2.80 -2.47
C ASN A 115 -8.93 1.42 -2.51
N PHE A 116 -8.21 0.33 -2.22
CA PHE A 116 -8.76 -1.02 -2.08
C PHE A 116 -8.41 -1.64 -0.74
N GLN A 117 -9.21 -2.63 -0.33
CA GLN A 117 -9.06 -3.30 0.95
C GLN A 117 -7.86 -4.26 0.95
N THR A 118 -6.73 -3.81 1.48
CA THR A 118 -5.50 -4.61 1.63
C THR A 118 -5.54 -5.52 2.86
N GLN A 119 -6.26 -5.11 3.90
CA GLN A 119 -6.31 -5.77 5.21
C GLN A 119 -7.75 -6.05 5.66
N GLN A 120 -7.93 -6.96 6.61
CA GLN A 120 -9.22 -7.25 7.23
C GLN A 120 -9.01 -7.67 8.68
N LEU A 121 -9.97 -7.32 9.54
CA LEU A 121 -10.02 -7.84 10.90
C LEU A 121 -10.53 -9.29 10.88
N SER A 122 -9.71 -10.22 11.33
CA SER A 122 -10.03 -11.65 11.41
C SER A 122 -9.96 -12.13 12.86
N ALA A 123 -10.91 -12.94 13.30
CA ALA A 123 -10.86 -13.52 14.63
C ALA A 123 -9.66 -14.48 14.74
N CYS A 124 -8.89 -14.35 15.81
CA CYS A 124 -7.88 -15.32 16.21
C CYS A 124 -8.46 -16.15 17.36
N ALA A 125 -8.07 -17.43 17.45
CA ALA A 125 -8.70 -18.44 18.32
C ALA A 125 -9.20 -17.92 19.68
N GLU A 126 -10.45 -18.27 19.99
CA GLU A 126 -11.30 -18.02 21.18
C GLU A 126 -11.34 -16.62 21.82
N GLN A 127 -10.30 -15.79 21.82
CA GLN A 127 -10.27 -14.51 22.55
C GLN A 127 -9.36 -13.44 21.93
N GLY A 128 -9.12 -13.45 20.62
CA GLY A 128 -8.27 -12.44 19.98
C GLY A 128 -8.73 -11.96 18.61
N TRP A 129 -8.15 -10.87 18.15
CA TRP A 129 -8.30 -10.38 16.79
C TRP A 129 -6.94 -10.20 16.13
N VAL A 130 -6.88 -10.42 14.82
CA VAL A 130 -5.69 -10.17 14.01
C VAL A 130 -6.09 -9.38 12.79
N VAL A 131 -5.34 -8.31 12.51
CA VAL A 131 -5.39 -7.63 11.22
C VAL A 131 -4.50 -8.41 10.26
N ALA A 132 -5.13 -9.03 9.26
CA ALA A 132 -4.49 -9.89 8.27
C ALA A 132 -4.70 -9.32 6.86
N PRO A 133 -3.80 -9.61 5.90
CA PRO A 133 -4.04 -9.25 4.51
C PRO A 133 -5.30 -9.96 3.99
N THR A 134 -6.07 -9.30 3.13
CA THR A 134 -7.22 -9.94 2.49
C THR A 134 -6.75 -11.03 1.53
N TRP A 135 -7.56 -12.09 1.36
CA TRP A 135 -7.25 -13.14 0.38
C TRP A 135 -7.14 -12.56 -1.04
N ARG A 136 -7.89 -11.50 -1.36
CA ARG A 136 -7.81 -10.80 -2.65
C ARG A 136 -6.45 -10.16 -2.86
N PHE A 137 -5.91 -9.53 -1.82
CA PHE A 137 -4.59 -8.94 -1.88
C PHE A 137 -3.50 -10.02 -2.01
N VAL A 138 -3.62 -11.10 -1.24
CA VAL A 138 -2.73 -12.27 -1.36
C VAL A 138 -2.77 -12.83 -2.79
N LEU A 139 -3.96 -13.05 -3.35
CA LEU A 139 -4.13 -13.55 -4.72
C LEU A 139 -3.47 -12.62 -5.76
N LEU A 140 -3.72 -11.31 -5.65
CA LEU A 140 -3.12 -10.31 -6.54
C LEU A 140 -1.59 -10.37 -6.50
N CYS A 141 -0.99 -10.42 -5.31
CA CYS A 141 0.46 -10.54 -5.15
C CYS A 141 0.99 -11.90 -5.64
N SER A 142 0.25 -12.99 -5.41
CA SER A 142 0.61 -14.34 -5.85
C SER A 142 0.57 -14.51 -7.37
N LEU A 143 -0.27 -13.74 -8.08
CA LEU A 143 -0.38 -13.81 -9.54
C LEU A 143 0.94 -13.47 -10.25
N PHE A 144 1.71 -12.52 -9.73
CA PHE A 144 3.03 -12.16 -10.27
C PHE A 144 3.99 -13.35 -10.26
N GLY A 145 4.03 -14.11 -9.16
CA GLY A 145 4.86 -15.31 -9.04
C GLY A 145 4.31 -16.47 -9.87
N ALA A 146 2.99 -16.66 -9.87
CA ALA A 146 2.32 -17.76 -10.56
C ALA A 146 2.38 -17.65 -12.09
N ILE A 147 2.45 -16.43 -12.65
CA ILE A 147 2.61 -16.21 -14.10
C ILE A 147 4.08 -16.02 -14.45
N GLY A 148 4.75 -15.06 -13.81
CA GLY A 148 6.12 -14.67 -14.16
C GLY A 148 7.15 -15.76 -13.86
N GLY A 149 6.95 -16.51 -12.77
CA GLY A 149 7.82 -17.61 -12.35
C GLY A 149 7.86 -18.75 -13.38
N PRO A 150 6.73 -19.44 -13.63
CA PRO A 150 6.67 -20.53 -14.61
C PRO A 150 7.05 -20.09 -16.02
N LEU A 151 6.70 -18.87 -16.45
CA LEU A 151 7.12 -18.35 -17.74
C LEU A 151 8.65 -18.24 -17.84
N GLY A 152 9.29 -17.59 -16.86
CA GLY A 152 10.74 -17.46 -16.82
C GLY A 152 11.47 -18.81 -16.71
N LEU A 153 10.99 -19.70 -15.85
CA LEU A 153 11.55 -21.05 -15.69
C LEU A 153 11.35 -21.92 -16.92
N GLY A 154 10.19 -21.84 -17.58
CA GLY A 154 9.90 -22.58 -18.81
C GLY A 154 10.78 -22.14 -19.96
N ILE A 155 10.99 -20.83 -20.12
CA ILE A 155 11.93 -20.28 -21.11
C ILE A 155 13.37 -20.71 -20.79
N ALA A 156 13.78 -20.63 -19.52
CA ALA A 156 15.11 -21.08 -19.11
C ALA A 156 15.32 -22.56 -19.42
N PHE A 157 14.31 -23.41 -19.17
CA PHE A 157 14.35 -24.83 -19.48
C PHE A 157 14.48 -25.09 -21.00
N ALA A 158 13.71 -24.37 -21.82
CA ALA A 158 13.79 -24.48 -23.29
C ALA A 158 15.15 -24.02 -23.87
N GLU A 159 15.90 -23.21 -23.13
CA GLU A 159 17.17 -22.64 -23.55
C GLU A 159 18.39 -23.29 -22.85
N LEU A 160 18.19 -24.35 -22.06
CA LEU A 160 19.23 -25.02 -21.27
C LEU A 160 20.46 -25.40 -22.11
N ASP A 161 20.24 -25.93 -23.30
CA ASP A 161 21.31 -26.35 -24.22
C ASP A 161 22.08 -25.17 -24.83
N LYS A 162 21.55 -23.94 -24.72
CA LYS A 162 22.18 -22.71 -25.23
C LYS A 162 22.99 -21.98 -24.15
N GLY A 163 23.24 -22.64 -23.02
CA GLY A 163 24.16 -22.21 -21.97
C GLY A 163 23.76 -20.87 -21.35
N ALA A 164 24.65 -19.87 -21.44
CA ALA A 164 24.47 -18.57 -20.78
C ALA A 164 23.15 -17.84 -21.14
N LYS A 165 22.52 -18.18 -22.27
CA LYS A 165 21.23 -17.59 -22.68
C LYS A 165 20.06 -17.99 -21.77
N ALA A 166 20.14 -19.14 -21.10
CA ALA A 166 19.13 -19.57 -20.12
C ALA A 166 19.21 -18.81 -18.78
N LEU A 167 20.34 -18.15 -18.50
CA LEU A 167 20.57 -17.50 -17.20
C LEU A 167 19.63 -16.31 -16.97
N ILE A 168 19.44 -15.46 -17.98
CA ILE A 168 18.57 -14.28 -17.89
C ILE A 168 17.11 -14.66 -17.57
N PRO A 169 16.44 -15.54 -18.34
CA PRO A 169 15.06 -15.93 -18.03
C PRO A 169 14.95 -16.70 -16.70
N LEU A 170 15.97 -17.48 -16.32
CA LEU A 170 16.02 -18.14 -15.02
C LEU A 170 16.00 -17.12 -13.87
N LEU A 171 16.92 -16.14 -13.90
CA LEU A 171 16.99 -15.10 -12.88
C LEU A 171 15.72 -14.26 -12.84
N MET A 172 15.13 -13.95 -14.00
CA MET A 172 13.87 -13.23 -14.10
C MET A 172 12.71 -14.02 -13.45
N GLY A 173 12.58 -15.32 -13.75
CA GLY A 173 11.56 -16.17 -13.14
C GLY A 173 11.70 -16.27 -11.63
N LEU A 174 12.94 -16.45 -11.14
CA LEU A 174 13.24 -16.46 -9.70
C LEU A 174 12.95 -15.12 -9.04
N MET A 175 13.23 -13.99 -9.72
CA MET A 175 12.92 -12.66 -9.23
C MET A 175 11.41 -12.46 -9.06
N PHE A 176 10.58 -12.86 -10.03
CA PHE A 176 9.12 -12.76 -9.90
C PHE A 176 8.57 -13.59 -8.74
N ILE A 177 9.11 -14.81 -8.55
CA ILE A 177 8.76 -15.67 -7.40
C ILE A 177 9.18 -14.98 -6.09
N GLY A 178 10.41 -14.46 -6.03
CA GLY A 178 10.95 -13.78 -4.85
C GLY A 178 10.16 -12.53 -4.47
N ILE A 179 9.82 -11.67 -5.44
CA ILE A 179 9.00 -10.47 -5.23
C ILE A 179 7.60 -10.87 -4.78
N SER A 180 6.97 -11.85 -5.43
CA SER A 180 5.64 -12.31 -5.04
C SER A 180 5.60 -12.84 -3.60
N TRP A 181 6.58 -13.67 -3.23
CA TRP A 181 6.75 -14.15 -1.87
C TRP A 181 6.98 -13.01 -0.87
N ALA A 182 7.87 -12.07 -1.20
CA ALA A 182 8.17 -10.92 -0.35
C ALA A 182 6.94 -10.04 -0.15
N LEU A 183 6.19 -9.74 -1.21
CA LEU A 183 4.95 -8.98 -1.13
C LEU A 183 3.96 -9.65 -0.18
N VAL A 184 3.68 -10.94 -0.31
CA VAL A 184 2.77 -11.64 0.60
C VAL A 184 3.32 -11.69 2.03
N ARG A 185 4.64 -11.86 2.19
CA ARG A 185 5.28 -11.98 3.50
C ARG A 185 5.34 -10.67 4.27
N PHE A 186 5.49 -9.54 3.58
CA PHE A 186 5.64 -8.20 4.17
C PHE A 186 4.41 -7.31 4.01
N ALA A 187 3.41 -7.77 3.24
CA ALA A 187 2.12 -7.13 2.95
C ALA A 187 1.39 -6.53 4.15
N ALA A 188 1.56 -7.10 5.34
CA ALA A 188 1.04 -6.52 6.56
C ALA A 188 1.88 -6.96 7.76
N PRO A 189 2.41 -6.03 8.59
CA PRO A 189 2.75 -6.40 9.96
C PRO A 189 1.48 -6.94 10.60
N ARG A 190 1.51 -8.17 11.14
CA ARG A 190 0.34 -8.72 11.85
C ARG A 190 0.12 -7.83 13.06
N LYS A 191 -1.07 -7.22 13.13
CA LYS A 191 -1.49 -6.48 14.31
C LYS A 191 -2.38 -7.40 15.10
N CYS A 192 -1.91 -7.77 16.28
CA CYS A 192 -2.54 -8.79 17.10
C CYS A 192 -3.14 -8.14 18.34
N PHE A 193 -4.34 -8.60 18.68
CA PHE A 193 -5.07 -8.27 19.89
C PHE A 193 -5.31 -9.56 20.64
N ASP A 194 -4.76 -9.68 21.84
CA ASP A 194 -4.88 -10.91 22.64
C ASP A 194 -5.31 -10.57 24.06
N ARG A 195 -6.54 -10.98 24.45
CA ARG A 195 -7.07 -10.78 25.81
C ARG A 195 -6.39 -11.67 26.85
N ARG A 196 -5.90 -12.85 26.47
CA ARG A 196 -5.23 -13.77 27.40
C ARG A 196 -3.89 -13.20 27.85
N VAL A 197 -3.17 -12.62 26.90
CA VAL A 197 -1.92 -11.91 27.18
C VAL A 197 -2.21 -10.51 27.75
N GLY A 198 -3.32 -9.90 27.35
CA GLY A 198 -3.71 -8.55 27.76
C GLY A 198 -3.01 -7.45 26.96
N TRP A 199 -2.59 -7.73 25.72
CA TRP A 199 -1.81 -6.81 24.88
C TRP A 199 -2.30 -6.66 23.44
N TYR A 200 -2.04 -5.49 22.89
CA TYR A 200 -2.00 -5.17 21.47
C TYR A 200 -0.55 -5.00 21.02
N TRP A 201 -0.19 -5.51 19.84
CA TRP A 201 1.11 -5.23 19.23
C TRP A 201 1.10 -5.36 17.71
N GLN A 202 2.03 -4.65 17.08
CA GLN A 202 2.33 -4.76 15.65
C GLN A 202 3.63 -5.56 15.46
N GLY A 203 3.54 -6.75 14.87
CA GLY A 203 4.73 -7.57 14.67
C GLY A 203 4.43 -9.05 14.40
N ARG A 204 5.39 -9.92 14.74
CA ARG A 204 5.21 -11.37 14.66
C ARG A 204 4.56 -11.89 15.95
N GLU A 205 3.97 -13.07 15.90
CA GLU A 205 3.38 -13.75 17.05
C GLU A 205 4.46 -14.16 18.08
N GLY A 206 4.08 -14.26 19.36
CA GLY A 206 4.93 -14.84 20.41
C GLY A 206 6.00 -13.91 20.96
N LEU A 207 5.67 -12.65 21.25
CA LEU A 207 6.62 -11.71 21.86
C LEU A 207 6.87 -12.04 23.33
N THR A 208 8.09 -11.80 23.80
CA THR A 208 8.42 -11.74 25.24
C THR A 208 7.99 -10.40 25.84
N ASP A 209 7.91 -10.30 27.17
CA ASP A 209 7.58 -9.04 27.84
C ASP A 209 8.55 -7.91 27.49
N GLN A 210 9.85 -8.21 27.46
CA GLN A 210 10.88 -7.25 27.09
C GLN A 210 10.67 -6.71 25.66
N GLN A 211 10.26 -7.58 24.73
CA GLN A 211 9.98 -7.16 23.35
C GLN A 211 8.72 -6.30 23.26
N ARG A 212 7.69 -6.60 24.07
CA ARG A 212 6.47 -5.78 24.15
C ARG A 212 6.76 -4.37 24.64
N HIS A 213 7.55 -4.21 25.70
CA HIS A 213 7.95 -2.90 26.20
C HIS A 213 8.74 -2.10 25.15
N ALA A 214 9.70 -2.74 24.48
CA ALA A 214 10.46 -2.09 23.41
C ALA A 214 9.58 -1.66 22.22
N LEU A 215 8.48 -2.39 21.94
CA LEU A 215 7.50 -1.97 20.93
C LEU A 215 6.58 -0.85 21.44
N GLN A 216 6.23 -0.84 22.73
CA GLN A 216 5.42 0.22 23.33
C GLN A 216 6.14 1.57 23.26
N GLU A 217 7.44 1.61 23.59
CA GLU A 217 8.29 2.81 23.43
C GLU A 217 8.31 3.35 21.99
N ARG A 218 8.11 2.47 21.01
CA ARG A 218 8.07 2.81 19.58
C ARG A 218 6.66 3.10 19.07
N GLY A 219 5.64 3.12 19.94
CA GLY A 219 4.24 3.30 19.54
C GLY A 219 3.71 2.15 18.68
N LYS A 220 4.17 0.91 18.94
CA LYS A 220 3.77 -0.30 18.20
C LYS A 220 3.16 -1.38 19.09
N ALA A 221 3.02 -1.14 20.39
CA ALA A 221 2.32 -2.02 21.31
C ALA A 221 1.67 -1.20 22.42
N ALA A 222 0.64 -1.75 23.04
CA ALA A 222 0.05 -1.22 24.26
C ALA A 222 -0.68 -2.33 25.03
N PRO A 223 -0.73 -2.26 26.36
CA PRO A 223 -1.66 -3.07 27.16
C PRO A 223 -3.11 -2.77 26.76
N LEU A 224 -3.96 -3.79 26.71
CA LEU A 224 -5.36 -3.59 26.28
C LEU A 224 -6.15 -2.70 27.23
N HIS A 225 -5.83 -2.71 28.52
CA HIS A 225 -6.49 -1.87 29.53
C HIS A 225 -6.17 -0.37 29.38
N GLU A 226 -5.12 -0.01 28.65
CA GLU A 226 -4.80 1.38 28.33
C GLU A 226 -5.68 1.93 27.20
N ILE A 227 -6.34 1.07 26.43
CA ILE A 227 -7.20 1.49 25.31
C ILE A 227 -8.50 2.07 25.89
N ARG A 228 -8.81 3.32 25.54
CA ARG A 228 -9.97 4.06 26.05
C ARG A 228 -11.02 4.37 24.98
N ALA A 229 -10.66 4.28 23.71
CA ALA A 229 -11.60 4.40 22.60
C ALA A 229 -11.04 3.74 21.33
N VAL A 230 -11.93 3.44 20.41
CA VAL A 230 -11.60 3.16 19.00
C VAL A 230 -11.98 4.40 18.19
N GLN A 231 -11.11 4.87 17.31
CA GLN A 231 -11.34 6.07 16.51
C GLN A 231 -11.30 5.73 15.01
N VAL A 232 -12.26 6.28 14.25
CA VAL A 232 -12.28 6.26 12.79
C VAL A 232 -12.12 7.68 12.27
N LEU A 233 -11.20 7.88 11.33
CA LEU A 233 -10.94 9.17 10.69
C LEU A 233 -11.10 9.05 9.19
N ALA A 234 -11.77 10.01 8.57
CA ALA A 234 -11.74 10.19 7.13
C ALA A 234 -10.56 11.07 6.68
N GLU A 235 -9.88 10.65 5.62
CA GLU A 235 -8.88 11.41 4.89
C GLU A 235 -9.32 11.52 3.42
N LEU A 236 -9.37 12.74 2.87
CA LEU A 236 -9.50 12.91 1.43
C LEU A 236 -8.11 12.82 0.81
N VAL A 237 -7.83 11.73 0.11
CA VAL A 237 -6.58 11.54 -0.61
C VAL A 237 -6.72 12.20 -1.98
N THR A 238 -6.03 13.32 -2.17
CA THR A 238 -5.92 14.03 -3.45
C THR A 238 -4.57 13.73 -4.09
N ASP A 239 -4.59 13.25 -5.33
CA ASP A 239 -3.42 13.14 -6.21
C ASP A 239 -3.65 14.10 -7.38
N SER A 240 -2.62 14.78 -7.87
CA SER A 240 -2.72 15.67 -9.03
C SER A 240 -3.02 14.90 -10.32
N GLU A 241 -2.75 13.60 -10.33
CA GLU A 241 -2.84 12.73 -11.50
C GLU A 241 -3.82 11.57 -11.32
N ALA A 242 -4.60 11.53 -10.23
CA ALA A 242 -5.64 10.52 -10.05
C ALA A 242 -6.88 11.13 -9.39
N PRO A 243 -8.09 10.58 -9.66
CA PRO A 243 -9.30 11.03 -8.98
C PRO A 243 -9.10 10.97 -7.48
N SER A 244 -9.50 12.04 -6.79
CA SER A 244 -9.47 12.05 -5.33
C SER A 244 -10.38 10.96 -4.78
N TYR A 245 -9.96 10.32 -3.70
CA TYR A 245 -10.75 9.28 -3.04
C TYR A 245 -10.68 9.43 -1.54
N ASN A 246 -11.74 8.99 -0.86
CA ASN A 246 -11.74 8.94 0.60
C ASN A 246 -11.00 7.69 1.06
N SER A 247 -10.04 7.89 1.93
CA SER A 247 -9.45 6.85 2.76
C SER A 247 -10.00 6.98 4.18
N TYR A 248 -10.09 5.87 4.89
CA TYR A 248 -10.52 5.84 6.28
C TYR A 248 -9.47 5.12 7.10
N GLU A 249 -9.11 5.70 8.23
CA GLU A 249 -8.11 5.19 9.15
C GLU A 249 -8.78 4.73 10.45
N LEU A 250 -8.42 3.55 10.93
CA LEU A 250 -8.83 3.00 12.23
C LEU A 250 -7.66 3.11 13.21
N ASN A 251 -7.93 3.74 14.35
CA ASN A 251 -6.99 3.98 15.43
C ASN A 251 -7.47 3.43 16.77
N LEU A 252 -6.54 3.00 17.62
CA LEU A 252 -6.77 2.85 19.06
C LEU A 252 -6.38 4.15 19.74
N VAL A 253 -7.20 4.64 20.66
CA VAL A 253 -6.87 5.79 21.51
C VAL A 253 -6.52 5.29 22.90
N LEU A 254 -5.30 5.55 23.34
CA LEU A 254 -4.80 5.18 24.66
C LEU A 254 -5.23 6.19 25.73
N GLN A 255 -5.10 5.81 27.00
CA GLN A 255 -5.39 6.66 28.15
C GLN A 255 -4.57 7.94 28.18
N SER A 256 -3.36 7.92 27.60
CA SER A 256 -2.51 9.11 27.43
C SER A 256 -3.03 10.08 26.36
N GLY A 257 -4.03 9.70 25.58
CA GLY A 257 -4.48 10.40 24.36
C GLY A 257 -3.65 10.06 23.13
N GLN A 258 -2.55 9.31 23.28
CA GLN A 258 -1.78 8.78 22.14
C GLN A 258 -2.65 7.84 21.31
N ARG A 259 -2.41 7.84 20.00
CA ARG A 259 -3.12 7.01 19.04
C ARG A 259 -2.19 5.97 18.43
N LEU A 260 -2.72 4.76 18.20
CA LEU A 260 -2.03 3.67 17.52
C LEU A 260 -2.81 3.27 16.26
N ASN A 261 -2.18 3.40 15.09
CA ASN A 261 -2.80 2.99 13.82
C ASN A 261 -3.02 1.47 13.76
N VAL A 262 -4.25 1.08 13.43
CA VAL A 262 -4.68 -0.32 13.28
C VAL A 262 -4.82 -0.70 11.81
N MET A 263 -5.49 0.08 10.98
CA MET A 263 -5.54 -0.20 9.53
C MET A 263 -6.21 0.94 8.78
N ASP A 264 -5.94 0.99 7.48
CA ASP A 264 -6.53 1.98 6.58
C ASP A 264 -7.29 1.26 5.46
N HIS A 265 -8.46 1.79 5.08
CA HIS A 265 -9.30 1.26 4.00
C HIS A 265 -9.90 2.39 3.15
N GLY A 266 -10.00 2.17 1.84
CA GLY A 266 -10.84 3.01 0.96
C GLY A 266 -12.36 2.77 1.09
N LYS A 267 -12.80 1.77 1.87
CA LYS A 267 -14.22 1.44 2.07
C LYS A 267 -14.67 1.73 3.49
N ARG A 268 -15.43 2.82 3.66
CA ARG A 268 -15.97 3.27 4.95
C ARG A 268 -16.69 2.17 5.70
N ASP A 269 -17.74 1.61 5.11
CA ASP A 269 -18.68 0.72 5.82
C ASP A 269 -18.00 -0.52 6.38
N VAL A 270 -17.01 -1.05 5.64
CA VAL A 270 -16.21 -2.21 6.08
C VAL A 270 -15.34 -1.83 7.28
N LEU A 271 -14.64 -0.69 7.22
CA LEU A 271 -13.79 -0.23 8.31
C LEU A 271 -14.60 0.13 9.56
N VAL A 272 -15.77 0.76 9.38
CA VAL A 272 -16.69 1.09 10.49
C VAL A 272 -17.21 -0.19 11.15
N ALA A 273 -17.61 -1.19 10.38
CA ALA A 273 -18.06 -2.47 10.94
C ALA A 273 -16.96 -3.18 11.74
N ASP A 274 -15.70 -3.10 11.30
CA ASP A 274 -14.56 -3.65 12.03
C ASP A 274 -14.23 -2.80 13.28
N ALA A 275 -14.34 -1.47 13.19
CA ALA A 275 -14.17 -0.56 14.33
C ALA A 275 -15.22 -0.79 15.42
N GLU A 276 -16.48 -0.99 15.04
CA GLU A 276 -17.55 -1.34 15.98
C GLU A 276 -17.29 -2.68 16.67
N ARG A 277 -16.80 -3.69 15.94
CA ARG A 277 -16.44 -4.99 16.53
C ARG A 277 -15.33 -4.82 17.56
N LEU A 278 -14.29 -4.04 17.25
CA LEU A 278 -13.22 -3.73 18.21
C LEU A 278 -13.74 -2.93 19.40
N ALA A 279 -14.56 -1.90 19.19
CA ALA A 279 -15.12 -1.09 20.26
C ALA A 279 -15.95 -1.94 21.24
N ARG A 280 -16.84 -2.80 20.72
CA ARG A 280 -17.58 -3.78 21.52
C ARG A 280 -16.67 -4.79 22.22
N TRP A 281 -15.62 -5.23 21.54
CA TRP A 281 -14.65 -6.18 22.11
C TRP A 281 -13.74 -5.53 23.16
N PHE A 282 -13.55 -4.22 23.16
CA PHE A 282 -12.83 -3.51 24.21
C PHE A 282 -13.73 -3.00 25.33
N ASP A 283 -15.04 -2.96 25.09
CA ASP A 283 -16.02 -2.26 25.93
C ASP A 283 -15.66 -0.77 26.08
N VAL A 284 -15.35 -0.14 24.94
CA VAL A 284 -14.96 1.28 24.86
C VAL A 284 -15.78 2.00 23.78
N PRO A 285 -15.94 3.33 23.85
CA PRO A 285 -16.66 4.07 22.84
C PRO A 285 -15.95 4.03 21.46
N LEU A 286 -16.78 4.10 20.42
CA LEU A 286 -16.36 4.37 19.05
C LEU A 286 -16.47 5.89 18.79
N LEU A 287 -15.37 6.49 18.35
CA LEU A 287 -15.25 7.90 17.99
C LEU A 287 -15.14 8.00 16.46
N MET A 288 -15.89 8.89 15.83
CA MET A 288 -15.90 9.02 14.37
C MET A 288 -15.94 10.48 13.94
N ARG A 289 -15.19 10.80 12.88
CA ARG A 289 -15.23 12.09 12.20
C ARG A 289 -15.08 11.92 10.70
#